data_AF-A0A9P0E314-F1
#
_entry.id   AF-A0A9P0E314-F1
#
_cell.length_a   1.000
_cell.length_b   1.000
_cell.length_c   1.000
_cell.angle_alpha   90.00
_cell.angle_beta   90.00
_cell.angle_gamma   90.00
#
_symmetry.space_group_name_H-M   'P 1'
#
loop_
_entity.id
_entity.type
_entity.pdbx_description
1 polymer ?
#
loop_
_entity_poly.entity_id
_entity_poly.type
_entity_poly.pdbx_seq_one_letter_code
_entity_poly.pdbx_strand_id
1 'polypeptide(L)'
;MFLSKLVLFLAATVCVSSSVQQSSRSADGKVTFTCQHGDEECYINRIHACVLDQNPSSLDFVNFIYKHLSATDERDRNERQELELAKSLLPSSISWDNVSDCYHGDRGTELLLSYEDRQSKLNPELPWVPNVRFNGVYDADIEDQAMTDLTSTVCKLLKDNKPDVCKDHVTKTHPKMIKRNKC
;
A
#
# COMPACT_ATOMS: atom_id res chain seq x y z
N MET A 1 -8.64 -4.92 18.52
CA MET A 1 -9.15 -6.22 18.00
C MET A 1 -10.19 -5.94 16.90
N PHE A 2 -9.76 -5.32 15.81
CA PHE A 2 -10.53 -4.96 14.62
C PHE A 2 -9.47 -4.98 13.50
N LEU A 3 -9.56 -5.62 12.34
CA LEU A 3 -10.67 -6.16 11.58
C LEU A 3 -10.34 -7.59 11.15
N SER A 4 -11.17 -8.55 11.51
CA SER A 4 -11.34 -9.80 10.78
C SER A 4 -12.61 -9.65 9.93
N LYS A 5 -12.52 -10.01 8.64
CA LYS A 5 -13.56 -9.91 7.59
C LYS A 5 -13.53 -8.62 6.74
N LEU A 6 -12.49 -8.44 5.93
CA LEU A 6 -12.67 -7.80 4.62
C LEU A 6 -11.79 -8.49 3.59
N VAL A 7 -12.31 -9.61 3.08
CA VAL A 7 -11.71 -10.33 1.98
C VAL A 7 -12.81 -10.68 1.02
N LEU A 8 -13.07 -9.82 0.06
CA LEU A 8 -13.48 -10.18 -1.31
C LEU A 8 -13.82 -8.90 -2.08
N PHE A 9 -13.35 -8.85 -3.34
CA PHE A 9 -13.74 -7.93 -4.39
C PHE A 9 -13.39 -6.45 -4.22
N LEU A 10 -12.13 -6.17 -3.92
CA LEU A 10 -11.51 -4.99 -4.50
C LEU A 10 -10.39 -5.47 -5.39
N ALA A 11 -10.47 -5.17 -6.69
CA ALA A 11 -9.28 -4.97 -7.51
C ALA A 11 -8.59 -3.68 -7.00
N ALA A 12 -8.26 -3.65 -5.71
CA ALA A 12 -7.47 -2.60 -5.11
C ALA A 12 -6.08 -2.84 -5.68
N THR A 13 -5.73 -2.05 -6.69
CA THR A 13 -4.33 -1.83 -6.98
C THR A 13 -3.77 -1.07 -5.79
N VAL A 14 -3.25 -1.81 -4.81
CA VAL A 14 -2.43 -1.22 -3.76
C VAL A 14 -1.19 -0.72 -4.48
N CYS A 15 -1.13 0.58 -4.75
CA CYS A 15 0.15 1.20 -5.06
C CYS A 15 0.95 1.15 -3.76
N VAL A 16 1.89 0.22 -3.72
CA VAL A 16 2.88 0.08 -2.64
C VAL A 16 3.64 1.39 -2.40
N SER A 17 3.63 2.31 -3.35
CA SER A 17 4.15 3.67 -3.24
C SER A 17 3.20 4.63 -2.51
N SER A 18 2.63 4.25 -1.36
CA SER A 18 1.95 5.21 -0.49
C SER A 18 2.90 6.23 0.15
N SER A 19 4.16 6.24 -0.27
CA SER A 19 5.17 7.21 0.09
C SER A 19 5.83 7.79 -1.15
N VAL A 20 6.00 9.11 -1.16
CA VAL A 20 6.67 9.80 -2.26
C VAL A 20 8.12 9.35 -2.27
N GLN A 21 8.45 8.54 -3.26
CA GLN A 21 9.81 8.13 -3.58
C GLN A 21 10.24 8.88 -4.84
N GLN A 22 11.46 9.41 -4.82
CA GLN A 22 12.07 10.03 -6.00
C GLN A 22 13.31 9.26 -6.41
N SER A 23 13.38 8.87 -7.68
CA SER A 23 14.60 8.27 -8.23
C SER A 23 15.59 9.32 -8.70
N SER A 24 16.87 8.99 -8.58
CA SER A 24 17.98 9.72 -9.19
C SER A 24 18.90 8.72 -9.88
N ARG A 25 19.55 9.16 -10.97
CA ARG A 25 20.48 8.34 -11.74
C ARG A 25 21.86 8.99 -11.73
N SER A 26 22.87 8.25 -11.28
CA SER A 26 24.27 8.70 -11.31
C SER A 26 24.89 8.54 -12.69
N ALA A 27 26.06 9.16 -12.89
CA ALA A 27 26.77 9.17 -14.18
C ALA A 27 27.18 7.77 -14.68
N ASP A 28 27.36 6.81 -13.78
CA ASP A 28 27.62 5.39 -14.07
C ASP A 28 26.35 4.58 -14.37
N GLY A 29 25.17 5.24 -14.36
CA GLY A 29 23.89 4.61 -14.67
C GLY A 29 23.19 3.96 -13.47
N LYS A 30 23.78 3.97 -12.27
CA LYS A 30 23.15 3.44 -11.06
C LYS A 30 21.93 4.30 -10.67
N VAL A 31 20.85 3.63 -10.30
CA VAL A 31 19.62 4.26 -9.82
C VAL A 31 19.58 4.19 -8.30
N THR A 32 19.30 5.32 -7.67
CA THR A 32 19.11 5.43 -6.22
C THR A 32 17.76 6.07 -5.94
N PHE A 33 17.16 5.70 -4.81
CA PHE A 33 15.86 6.22 -4.40
C PHE A 33 16.00 7.00 -3.10
N THR A 34 15.30 8.12 -3.01
CA THR A 34 15.16 8.91 -1.78
C THR A 34 13.71 8.88 -1.35
N CYS A 35 13.47 8.56 -0.08
CA CYS A 35 12.15 8.41 0.53
C CYS A 35 11.95 9.47 1.64
N GLN A 36 10.71 9.88 1.91
CA GLN A 36 10.39 10.97 2.85
C GLN A 36 10.73 10.63 4.30
N HIS A 37 10.65 9.37 4.67
CA HIS A 37 10.92 8.86 6.02
C HIS A 37 12.28 8.14 6.12
N GLY A 38 13.21 8.43 5.19
CA GLY A 38 14.56 7.86 5.19
C GLY A 38 14.66 6.49 4.52
N ASP A 39 15.81 5.83 4.68
CA ASP A 39 16.14 4.63 3.91
C ASP A 39 15.29 3.42 4.26
N GLU A 40 14.81 3.32 5.51
CA GLU A 40 13.92 2.24 5.97
C GLU A 40 12.66 2.14 5.09
N GLU A 41 12.03 3.27 4.80
CA GLU A 41 10.88 3.35 3.92
C GLU A 41 11.21 2.86 2.50
N CYS A 42 12.39 3.19 1.99
CA CYS A 42 12.85 2.70 0.69
C CYS A 42 13.06 1.18 0.68
N TYR A 43 13.56 0.59 1.77
CA TYR A 43 13.67 -0.87 1.92
C TYR A 43 12.29 -1.52 1.93
N ILE A 44 11.37 -1.00 2.73
CA ILE A 44 10.00 -1.51 2.87
C ILE A 44 9.26 -1.45 1.53
N ASN A 45 9.33 -0.31 0.83
CA ASN A 45 8.71 -0.13 -0.49
C ASN A 45 9.21 -1.17 -1.49
N ARG A 46 10.52 -1.43 -1.49
CA ARG A 46 11.13 -2.41 -2.39
C ARG A 46 10.72 -3.84 -2.05
N ILE A 47 10.68 -4.19 -0.76
CA ILE A 47 10.20 -5.50 -0.29
C ILE A 47 8.75 -5.71 -0.73
N HIS A 48 7.87 -4.76 -0.43
CA HIS A 48 6.44 -4.86 -0.78
C HIS A 48 6.23 -4.93 -2.29
N ALA A 49 7.03 -4.19 -3.07
CA ALA A 49 7.01 -4.26 -4.54
C ALA A 49 7.36 -5.66 -5.05
N CYS A 50 8.44 -6.25 -4.52
CA CYS A 50 8.89 -7.59 -4.90
C CYS A 50 7.92 -8.69 -4.46
N VAL A 51 7.29 -8.55 -3.30
CA VAL A 51 6.23 -9.48 -2.85
C VAL A 51 5.02 -9.39 -3.77
N LEU A 52 4.61 -8.18 -4.18
CA LEU A 52 3.50 -8.00 -5.12
C LEU A 52 3.81 -8.61 -6.50
N ASP A 53 5.06 -8.53 -6.95
CA ASP A 53 5.53 -9.12 -8.21
C ASP A 53 5.39 -10.64 -8.25
N GLN A 54 5.30 -11.31 -7.09
CA GLN A 54 5.01 -12.75 -6.98
C GLN A 54 3.53 -13.09 -7.19
N ASN A 55 2.71 -12.10 -7.53
CA ASN A 55 1.28 -12.23 -7.79
C ASN A 55 0.50 -12.99 -6.68
N PRO A 56 0.63 -12.60 -5.40
CA PRO A 56 -0.15 -13.18 -4.32
C PRO A 56 -1.64 -12.90 -4.47
N SER A 57 -2.47 -13.66 -3.74
CA SER A 57 -3.87 -13.28 -3.57
C SER A 57 -3.95 -11.90 -2.89
N SER A 58 -5.00 -11.12 -3.20
CA SER A 58 -5.19 -9.81 -2.58
C SER A 58 -5.26 -9.90 -1.05
N LEU A 59 -5.78 -11.01 -0.50
CA LEU A 59 -5.81 -11.25 0.93
C LEU A 59 -4.40 -11.40 1.51
N ASP A 60 -3.62 -12.29 0.91
CA ASP A 60 -2.28 -12.59 1.41
C ASP A 60 -1.41 -11.35 1.36
N PHE A 61 -1.53 -10.55 0.31
CA PHE A 61 -0.80 -9.30 0.18
C PHE A 61 -1.21 -8.26 1.23
N VAL A 62 -2.52 -8.02 1.41
CA VAL A 62 -3.01 -7.07 2.43
C VAL A 62 -2.61 -7.51 3.84
N ASN A 63 -2.70 -8.82 4.13
CA ASN A 63 -2.25 -9.37 5.41
C ASN A 63 -0.75 -9.20 5.63
N PHE A 64 0.05 -9.42 4.59
CA PHE A 64 1.50 -9.21 4.63
C PHE A 64 1.83 -7.76 4.93
N ILE A 65 1.30 -6.80 4.16
CA ILE A 65 1.52 -5.36 4.36
C ILE A 65 1.10 -4.96 5.78
N TYR A 66 -0.09 -5.35 6.22
CA TYR A 66 -0.61 -5.00 7.53
C TYR A 66 0.33 -5.49 8.65
N LYS A 67 0.74 -6.75 8.61
CA LYS A 67 1.65 -7.31 9.63
C LYS A 67 3.03 -6.66 9.57
N HIS A 68 3.54 -6.40 8.37
CA HIS A 68 4.86 -5.83 8.17
C HIS A 68 4.91 -4.39 8.71
N LEU A 69 3.96 -3.54 8.33
CA LEU A 69 3.85 -2.15 8.81
C LEU A 69 3.39 -2.04 10.27
N SER A 70 2.62 -3.00 10.80
CA SER A 70 2.28 -2.96 12.25
C SER A 70 3.46 -3.33 13.13
N ALA A 71 4.49 -3.97 12.56
CA ALA A 71 5.69 -4.35 13.27
C ALA A 71 6.78 -3.26 13.20
N THR A 72 6.64 -2.22 12.36
CA THR A 72 7.62 -1.13 12.17
C THR A 72 7.52 -0.03 13.22
N ASP A 73 6.39 0.14 13.91
CA ASP A 73 6.11 1.32 14.77
C ASP A 73 7.03 1.53 16.00
N GLU A 74 8.00 0.65 16.26
CA GLU A 74 8.85 0.75 17.46
C GLU A 74 10.37 0.70 17.25
N ARG A 75 10.89 0.47 16.03
CA ARG A 75 12.33 0.20 15.87
C ARG A 75 12.89 0.69 14.54
N ASP A 76 13.81 1.66 14.61
CA ASP A 76 14.78 2.00 13.56
C ASP A 76 15.52 0.72 13.13
N ARG A 77 15.05 0.09 12.05
CA ARG A 77 15.57 -1.18 11.56
C ARG A 77 16.40 -0.94 10.31
N ASN A 78 17.58 -1.56 10.30
CA ASN A 78 18.38 -1.59 9.09
C ASN A 78 17.81 -2.56 8.06
N GLU A 79 18.31 -2.45 6.82
CA GLU A 79 17.91 -3.26 5.67
C GLU A 79 17.83 -4.77 5.97
N ARG A 80 18.83 -5.32 6.66
CA ARG A 80 18.87 -6.74 7.00
C ARG A 80 17.73 -7.13 7.95
N GLN A 81 17.44 -6.29 8.94
CA GLN A 81 16.37 -6.56 9.90
C GLN A 81 14.99 -6.48 9.23
N GLU A 82 14.80 -5.56 8.28
CA GLU A 82 13.58 -5.50 7.46
C GLU A 82 13.39 -6.76 6.60
N LEU A 83 14.46 -7.22 5.94
CA LEU A 83 14.41 -8.44 5.12
C LEU A 83 14.07 -9.69 5.93
N GLU A 84 14.68 -9.86 7.11
CA GLU A 84 14.37 -11.00 8.00
C GLU A 84 12.93 -10.96 8.53
N LEU A 85 12.44 -9.76 8.87
CA LEU A 85 11.05 -9.60 9.28
C LEU A 85 10.09 -9.95 8.13
N ALA A 86 10.32 -9.39 6.94
CA ALA A 86 9.52 -9.68 5.75
C ALA A 86 9.47 -11.19 5.48
N LYS A 87 10.63 -11.86 5.49
CA LYS A 87 10.74 -13.32 5.33
C LYS A 87 9.85 -14.08 6.31
N SER A 88 9.84 -13.68 7.58
CA SER A 88 9.05 -14.34 8.63
C SER A 88 7.53 -14.14 8.49
N LEU A 89 7.11 -13.13 7.72
CA LEU A 89 5.72 -12.74 7.53
C LEU A 89 5.15 -13.18 6.17
N LEU A 90 5.99 -13.67 5.26
CA LEU A 90 5.55 -14.07 3.92
C LEU A 90 4.44 -15.12 3.98
N PRO A 91 3.41 -15.00 3.13
CA PRO A 91 2.44 -16.07 2.95
C PRO A 91 3.14 -17.31 2.39
N SER A 92 2.65 -18.49 2.75
CA SER A 92 3.25 -19.77 2.31
C SER A 92 3.22 -20.00 0.80
N SER A 93 2.39 -19.24 0.07
CA SER A 93 2.32 -19.26 -1.39
C SER A 93 3.45 -18.49 -2.08
N ILE A 94 4.28 -17.73 -1.34
CA ILE A 94 5.36 -16.93 -1.88
C ILE A 94 6.72 -17.51 -1.47
N SER A 95 7.61 -17.73 -2.44
CA SER A 95 8.99 -18.13 -2.19
C SER A 95 9.83 -16.93 -1.73
N TRP A 96 10.52 -17.08 -0.60
CA TRP A 96 11.50 -16.09 -0.16
C TRP A 96 12.60 -15.87 -1.20
N ASP A 97 13.09 -16.93 -1.85
CA ASP A 97 14.20 -16.82 -2.80
C ASP A 97 13.83 -15.92 -3.97
N ASN A 98 12.61 -16.03 -4.50
CA ASN A 98 12.14 -15.13 -5.56
C ASN A 98 12.04 -13.67 -5.11
N VAL A 99 11.58 -13.43 -3.87
CA VAL A 99 11.49 -12.08 -3.31
C VAL A 99 12.89 -11.51 -3.09
N SER A 100 13.81 -12.31 -2.58
CA SER A 100 15.21 -11.97 -2.36
C SER A 100 15.92 -11.64 -3.67
N ASP A 101 15.74 -12.46 -4.71
CA ASP A 101 16.30 -12.23 -6.04
C ASP A 101 15.77 -10.94 -6.66
N CYS A 102 14.45 -10.69 -6.55
CA CYS A 102 13.86 -9.42 -6.98
C CYS A 102 14.44 -8.23 -6.21
N TYR A 103 14.58 -8.36 -4.88
CA TYR A 103 15.05 -7.29 -4.02
C TYR A 103 16.50 -6.92 -4.34
N HIS A 104 17.39 -7.90 -4.49
CA HIS A 104 18.80 -7.64 -4.78
C HIS A 104 19.11 -7.39 -6.27
N GLY A 105 18.20 -7.77 -7.18
CA GLY A 105 18.37 -7.63 -8.62
C GLY A 105 17.78 -6.35 -9.23
N ASP A 106 17.92 -6.20 -10.54
CA ASP A 106 17.39 -5.06 -11.28
C ASP A 106 15.85 -4.99 -11.25
N ARG A 107 15.18 -6.14 -11.09
CA ARG A 107 13.72 -6.23 -11.05
C ARG A 107 13.10 -5.33 -9.99
N GLY A 108 13.66 -5.29 -8.77
CA GLY A 108 13.17 -4.39 -7.73
C GLY A 108 13.30 -2.91 -8.11
N THR A 109 14.33 -2.55 -8.87
CA THR A 109 14.53 -1.17 -9.36
C THR A 109 13.53 -0.82 -10.44
N GLU A 110 13.31 -1.73 -11.40
CA GLU A 110 12.29 -1.58 -12.44
C GLU A 110 10.89 -1.39 -11.86
N LEU A 111 10.54 -2.19 -10.84
CA LEU A 111 9.25 -2.10 -10.16
C LEU A 111 9.05 -0.73 -9.51
N LEU A 112 10.03 -0.26 -8.74
CA LEU A 112 9.96 1.05 -8.08
C LEU A 112 9.87 2.21 -9.08
N LEU A 113 10.68 2.21 -10.14
CA LEU A 113 10.58 3.19 -11.23
C LEU A 113 9.20 3.16 -11.90
N SER A 114 8.63 1.97 -12.10
CA SER A 114 7.28 1.84 -12.68
C SER A 114 6.20 2.40 -11.76
N TYR A 115 6.36 2.30 -10.44
CA TYR A 115 5.42 2.86 -9.48
C TYR A 115 5.55 4.37 -9.35
N GLU A 116 6.79 4.91 -9.39
CA GLU A 116 7.05 6.35 -9.49
C GLU A 116 6.42 6.94 -10.77
N ASP A 117 6.61 6.30 -11.93
CA ASP A 117 6.00 6.72 -13.20
C ASP A 117 4.46 6.71 -13.13
N ARG A 118 3.87 5.64 -12.58
CA ARG A 118 2.42 5.54 -12.38
C ARG A 118 1.88 6.63 -11.45
N GLN A 119 2.61 6.94 -10.38
CA GLN A 119 2.26 8.00 -9.44
C GLN A 119 2.34 9.39 -10.08
N SER A 120 3.36 9.66 -10.90
CA SER A 120 3.54 10.93 -11.61
C SER A 120 2.41 11.22 -12.61
N LYS A 121 1.71 10.19 -13.07
CA LYS A 121 0.60 10.26 -14.03
C LYS A 121 -0.78 10.33 -13.37
N LEU A 122 -0.86 10.36 -12.04
CA LEU A 122 -2.15 10.52 -11.34
C LEU A 122 -2.76 11.88 -11.66
N ASN A 123 -4.08 11.89 -11.89
CA ASN A 123 -4.85 13.12 -12.08
C ASN A 123 -6.11 13.09 -11.19
N PRO A 124 -6.32 14.08 -10.30
CA PRO A 124 -5.36 15.12 -9.91
C PRO A 124 -4.07 14.51 -9.36
N GLU A 125 -2.97 15.26 -9.44
CA GLU A 125 -1.67 14.87 -8.87
C GLU A 125 -1.83 14.52 -7.38
N LEU A 126 -1.01 13.58 -6.89
CA LEU A 126 -1.06 13.04 -5.53
C LEU A 126 -1.01 14.16 -4.48
N PRO A 127 -2.14 14.52 -3.85
CA PRO A 127 -2.19 15.74 -3.03
C PRO A 127 -1.58 15.52 -1.64
N TRP A 128 -1.63 14.29 -1.12
CA TRP A 128 -1.08 13.84 0.16
C TRP A 128 -1.15 12.31 0.23
N VAL A 129 -0.53 11.71 1.24
CA VAL A 129 -0.59 10.27 1.53
C VAL A 129 -1.07 10.01 2.97
N PRO A 130 -1.81 8.92 3.24
CA PRO A 130 -2.32 7.92 2.28
C PRO A 130 -3.34 8.49 1.29
N ASN A 131 -3.36 8.00 0.04
CA ASN A 131 -4.31 8.45 -0.99
C ASN A 131 -5.24 7.32 -1.45
N VAL A 132 -6.54 7.49 -1.29
CA VAL A 132 -7.54 6.47 -1.66
C VAL A 132 -8.31 6.91 -2.90
N ARG A 133 -8.30 6.08 -3.94
CA ARG A 133 -9.04 6.30 -5.18
C ARG A 133 -9.94 5.12 -5.48
N PHE A 134 -11.20 5.39 -5.77
CA PHE A 134 -12.16 4.38 -6.19
C PHE A 134 -12.30 4.43 -7.71
N ASN A 135 -12.00 3.30 -8.37
CA ASN A 135 -12.00 3.18 -9.84
C ASN A 135 -11.13 4.27 -10.53
N GLY A 136 -9.98 4.60 -9.93
CA GLY A 136 -9.05 5.61 -10.45
C GLY A 136 -9.47 7.07 -10.20
N VAL A 137 -10.67 7.32 -9.65
CA VAL A 137 -11.16 8.66 -9.35
C VAL A 137 -10.80 9.06 -7.94
N TYR A 138 -10.23 10.26 -7.80
CA TYR A 138 -9.99 10.90 -6.51
C TYR A 138 -11.19 11.75 -6.10
N ASP A 139 -11.66 11.56 -4.88
CA ASP A 139 -12.68 12.37 -4.23
C ASP A 139 -12.35 12.46 -2.75
N ALA A 140 -12.07 13.67 -2.27
CA ALA A 140 -11.61 13.91 -0.90
C ALA A 140 -12.66 13.54 0.16
N ASP A 141 -13.95 13.74 -0.12
CA ASP A 141 -15.02 13.39 0.82
C ASP A 141 -15.20 11.87 0.90
N ILE A 142 -15.00 11.15 -0.22
CA ILE A 142 -15.03 9.68 -0.24
C ILE A 142 -13.79 9.11 0.44
N GLU A 143 -12.61 9.70 0.22
CA GLU A 143 -11.38 9.33 0.91
C GLU A 143 -11.51 9.49 2.43
N ASP A 144 -11.97 10.64 2.92
CA ASP A 144 -12.20 10.88 4.35
C ASP A 144 -13.15 9.82 4.97
N GLN A 145 -14.21 9.45 4.22
CA GLN A 145 -15.13 8.39 4.63
C GLN A 145 -14.45 7.01 4.63
N ALA A 146 -13.64 6.70 3.62
CA ALA A 146 -12.93 5.43 3.51
C ALA A 146 -11.87 5.26 4.60
N MET A 147 -11.19 6.35 4.97
CA MET A 147 -10.24 6.38 6.08
C MET A 147 -10.92 6.12 7.44
N THR A 148 -12.20 6.47 7.57
CA THR A 148 -13.00 6.21 8.79
C THR A 148 -13.60 4.81 8.80
N ASP A 149 -14.23 4.41 7.69
CA ASP A 149 -14.92 3.13 7.52
C ASP A 149 -14.91 2.73 6.04
N LEU A 150 -13.83 2.04 5.65
CA LEU A 150 -13.65 1.56 4.28
C LEU A 150 -14.81 0.65 3.85
N THR A 151 -15.28 -0.24 4.73
CA THR A 151 -16.36 -1.19 4.42
C THR A 151 -17.65 -0.45 4.10
N SER A 152 -18.08 0.49 4.94
CA SER A 152 -19.30 1.28 4.68
C SER A 152 -19.16 2.10 3.40
N THR A 153 -17.98 2.69 3.16
CA THR A 153 -17.73 3.49 1.96
C THR A 153 -17.81 2.67 0.68
N VAL A 154 -17.13 1.50 0.63
CA VAL A 154 -17.23 0.55 -0.49
C VAL A 154 -18.67 0.12 -0.69
N CYS A 155 -19.38 -0.26 0.37
CA CYS A 155 -20.77 -0.70 0.30
C CYS A 155 -21.72 0.39 -0.22
N LYS A 156 -21.45 1.67 0.02
CA LYS A 156 -22.19 2.80 -0.57
C LYS A 156 -21.92 2.93 -2.06
N LEU A 157 -20.67 2.74 -2.50
CA LEU A 157 -20.25 2.89 -3.90
C LEU A 157 -20.66 1.73 -4.80
N LEU A 158 -20.82 0.52 -4.25
CA LEU A 158 -21.37 -0.61 -4.99
C LEU A 158 -22.83 -0.29 -5.39
N LYS A 159 -23.14 -0.50 -6.67
CA LYS A 159 -24.49 -0.30 -7.21
C LYS A 159 -25.35 -1.55 -7.02
N ASP A 160 -24.90 -2.68 -7.57
CA ASP A 160 -25.61 -3.96 -7.58
C ASP A 160 -24.80 -5.07 -6.90
N ASN A 161 -25.44 -6.20 -6.61
CA ASN A 161 -24.80 -7.40 -6.03
C ASN A 161 -23.97 -7.15 -4.77
N LYS A 162 -24.49 -6.31 -3.86
CA LYS A 162 -23.81 -5.99 -2.60
C LYS A 162 -23.64 -7.27 -1.77
N PRO A 163 -22.42 -7.60 -1.33
CA PRO A 163 -22.21 -8.75 -0.44
C PRO A 163 -22.95 -8.59 0.88
N ASP A 164 -23.21 -9.70 1.58
CA ASP A 164 -23.95 -9.69 2.84
C ASP A 164 -23.35 -8.76 3.90
N VAL A 165 -22.02 -8.59 3.91
CA VAL A 165 -21.34 -7.65 4.80
C VAL A 165 -21.87 -6.22 4.65
N CYS A 166 -22.40 -5.84 3.49
CA CYS A 166 -22.96 -4.49 3.31
C CYS A 166 -24.28 -4.28 4.04
N LYS A 167 -25.03 -5.33 4.38
CA LYS A 167 -26.33 -5.21 5.07
C LYS A 167 -26.20 -4.54 6.44
N ASP A 168 -25.10 -4.80 7.14
CA ASP A 168 -24.84 -4.27 8.48
C ASP A 168 -24.27 -2.84 8.48
N HIS A 169 -23.89 -2.31 7.31
CA HIS A 169 -23.15 -1.05 7.15
C HIS A 169 -23.93 0.06 6.41
N VAL A 170 -25.21 -0.16 6.06
CA VAL A 170 -26.06 0.83 5.35
C VAL A 170 -26.52 1.99 6.25
N THR A 171 -26.49 1.85 7.58
CA THR A 171 -27.22 2.74 8.51
C THR A 171 -26.35 3.69 9.36
N LYS A 172 -25.02 3.64 9.27
CA LYS A 172 -24.16 4.52 10.08
C LYS A 172 -23.76 5.77 9.29
N THR A 173 -24.46 6.88 9.56
CA THR A 173 -23.96 8.22 9.23
C THR A 173 -22.75 8.50 10.10
N HIS A 174 -21.55 8.38 9.53
CA HIS A 174 -20.32 8.76 10.23
C HIS A 174 -20.22 10.30 10.28
N PRO A 175 -19.95 10.89 11.46
CA PRO A 175 -19.68 12.31 11.55
C PRO A 175 -18.45 12.65 10.70
N LYS A 176 -18.52 13.73 9.91
CA LYS A 176 -17.38 14.23 9.15
C LYS A 176 -16.19 14.43 10.10
N MET A 177 -15.02 13.87 9.75
CA MET A 177 -13.80 14.19 10.47
C MET A 177 -13.58 15.70 10.37
N ILE A 178 -13.54 16.39 11.52
CA ILE A 178 -13.15 17.79 11.58
C ILE A 178 -11.68 17.84 11.15
N LYS A 179 -11.41 18.40 9.98
CA LYS A 179 -10.05 18.66 9.50
C LYS A 179 -9.28 19.40 10.59
N ARG A 180 -8.41 18.68 11.31
CA ARG A 180 -7.42 19.32 12.18
C ARG A 180 -6.38 19.90 11.24
N ASN A 181 -6.34 21.23 11.20
CA ASN A 181 -5.33 21.98 10.45
C ASN A 181 -3.92 21.46 10.80
N LYS A 182 -3.17 21.13 9.75
CA LYS A 182 -1.71 21.15 9.60
C LYS A 182 -0.87 21.25 10.89
N CYS A 183 -0.04 20.25 11.11
CA CYS A 183 1.41 20.39 10.97
C CYS A 183 1.91 19.20 10.15
#